data_AF-A0A955PZC3-F1
#
_entry.id   AF-A0A955PZC3-F1
#
_cell.length_a   1.000
_cell.length_b   1.000
_cell.length_c   1.000
_cell.angle_alpha   90.00
_cell.angle_beta   90.00
_cell.angle_gamma   90.00
#
_symmetry.space_group_name_H-M   'P 1'
#
loop_
_entity.id
_entity.type
_entity.pdbx_description
1 polymer ?
#
loop_
_entity_poly.entity_id
_entity_poly.type
_entity_poly.pdbx_seq_one_letter_code
_entity_poly.pdbx_strand_id
1 'polypeptide(L)'
;MKKSHSTPGASIHKPSFVPPVIDSASTSTAAIIGSFSKGSMTSPQQIRTWVAFEKEYGKLETEALSSHCIKQFFDNEGKAILVVRIGTGQIKGVAPFLQGLSLLDRIGGFNILFIPQTEQLPDPHANKVMQAAIALVAKHRAMYVLDVPQCDASRQTVRTLTTWFNEQSGIHHPNVAMYVPRVQVPPSLKKAPLHIPASGAMAGVWARTDQQQGVWKAPAGTAAILHGVLGIEQTLTQPEMGQLTQLGMNPIRPTSPSQVVAWGARTLSSNREWQYLSVRRLALFLESSIQQGLGWVIDEPNEEPLWAHIR
;
A
#
# COMPACT_ATOMS: atom_id res chain seq x y z
N MET A 1 -25.64 62.46 49.60
CA MET A 1 -24.49 62.01 48.79
C MET A 1 -24.32 60.50 48.97
N LYS A 2 -24.65 59.68 47.96
CA LYS A 2 -24.19 58.28 47.88
C LYS A 2 -23.54 58.12 46.51
N LYS A 3 -22.20 58.05 46.48
CA LYS A 3 -21.43 57.78 45.25
C LYS A 3 -21.47 56.27 45.00
N SER A 4 -22.24 55.82 44.01
CA SER A 4 -22.18 54.44 43.52
C SER A 4 -20.80 54.21 42.90
N HIS A 5 -20.01 53.33 43.49
CA HIS A 5 -18.74 52.91 42.92
C HIS A 5 -19.03 51.82 41.89
N SER A 6 -19.00 52.17 40.61
CA SER A 6 -18.91 51.20 39.52
C SER A 6 -17.45 50.76 39.44
N THR A 7 -17.17 49.52 39.83
CA THR A 7 -15.90 48.88 39.51
C THR A 7 -15.80 48.73 37.99
N PRO A 8 -14.68 49.11 37.34
CA PRO A 8 -14.49 48.85 35.92
C PRO A 8 -14.34 47.33 35.77
N GLY A 9 -15.38 46.67 35.26
CA GLY A 9 -15.29 45.27 34.88
C GLY A 9 -14.41 45.15 33.66
N ALA A 10 -13.21 44.60 33.81
CA ALA A 10 -12.43 44.15 32.67
C ALA A 10 -13.12 42.91 32.09
N SER A 11 -13.83 43.09 30.97
CA SER A 11 -14.31 41.96 30.18
C SER A 11 -13.10 41.29 29.54
N ILE A 12 -12.66 40.16 30.11
CA ILE A 12 -11.70 39.27 29.47
C ILE A 12 -12.45 38.62 28.31
N HIS A 13 -12.35 39.19 27.11
CA HIS A 13 -12.72 38.47 25.90
C HIS A 13 -11.73 37.32 25.76
N LYS A 14 -12.20 36.09 26.01
CA LYS A 14 -11.47 34.90 25.53
C LYS A 14 -11.27 35.10 24.03
N PRO A 15 -10.04 35.03 23.51
CA PRO A 15 -9.83 35.11 22.08
C PRO A 15 -10.70 34.05 21.40
N SER A 16 -11.34 34.42 20.30
CA SER A 16 -12.13 33.51 19.48
C SER A 16 -11.21 32.37 19.04
N PHE A 17 -11.45 31.17 19.55
CA PHE A 17 -10.72 29.99 19.09
C PHE A 17 -11.15 29.71 17.65
N VAL A 18 -10.19 29.66 16.74
CA VAL A 18 -10.42 29.26 15.35
C VAL A 18 -9.83 27.87 15.19
N PRO A 19 -10.66 26.82 15.02
CA PRO A 19 -10.14 25.49 14.79
C PRO A 19 -9.28 25.47 13.52
N PRO A 20 -8.14 24.78 13.52
CA PRO A 20 -7.31 24.66 12.33
C PRO A 20 -8.06 23.90 11.23
N VAL A 21 -7.73 24.22 9.97
CA VAL A 21 -8.25 23.50 8.81
C VAL A 21 -7.74 22.06 8.84
N ILE A 22 -8.64 21.11 8.57
CA ILE A 22 -8.28 19.70 8.43
C ILE A 22 -7.66 19.50 7.05
N ASP A 23 -6.35 19.35 6.99
CA ASP A 23 -5.66 18.95 5.77
C ASP A 23 -5.96 17.48 5.43
N SER A 24 -6.01 17.18 4.14
CA SER A 24 -6.22 15.81 3.68
C SER A 24 -4.96 14.98 3.88
N ALA A 25 -5.13 13.78 4.45
CA ALA A 25 -4.03 12.83 4.58
C ALA A 25 -3.51 12.39 3.19
N SER A 26 -2.23 12.05 3.08
CA SER A 26 -1.70 11.37 1.89
C SER A 26 -2.51 10.10 1.63
N THR A 27 -2.79 9.78 0.36
CA THR A 27 -3.52 8.55 -0.05
C THR A 27 -2.64 7.52 -0.76
N SER A 28 -1.42 7.92 -1.15
CA SER A 28 -0.62 7.22 -2.15
C SER A 28 0.88 7.15 -1.84
N THR A 29 1.28 7.49 -0.61
CA THR A 29 2.66 7.24 -0.16
C THR A 29 2.84 5.75 0.05
N ALA A 30 3.69 5.13 -0.77
CA ALA A 30 3.98 3.72 -0.68
C ALA A 30 5.11 3.44 0.34
N ALA A 31 5.21 2.20 0.78
CA ALA A 31 6.33 1.65 1.52
C ALA A 31 6.69 0.28 0.95
N ILE A 32 7.99 0.03 0.83
CA ILE A 32 8.53 -1.26 0.39
C ILE A 32 9.55 -1.76 1.39
N ILE A 33 9.45 -3.05 1.69
CA ILE A 33 10.51 -3.80 2.37
C ILE A 33 11.14 -4.73 1.34
N GLY A 34 12.45 -4.62 1.16
CA GLY A 34 13.16 -5.41 0.16
C GLY A 34 14.68 -5.34 0.29
N SER A 35 15.37 -6.13 -0.51
CA SER A 35 16.82 -6.11 -0.62
C SER A 35 17.28 -5.26 -1.80
N PHE A 36 18.41 -4.59 -1.59
CA PHE A 36 19.01 -3.67 -2.53
C PHE A 36 20.53 -3.72 -2.41
N SER A 37 21.25 -3.40 -3.49
CA SER A 37 22.71 -3.51 -3.57
C SER A 37 23.44 -2.61 -2.58
N LYS A 38 22.87 -1.46 -2.23
CA LYS A 38 23.40 -0.47 -1.28
C LYS A 38 22.26 0.29 -0.60
N GLY A 39 22.60 1.26 0.24
CA GLY A 39 21.66 2.08 1.02
C GLY A 39 21.58 1.68 2.49
N SER A 40 21.01 2.56 3.30
CA SER A 40 20.92 2.38 4.76
C SER A 40 20.02 1.21 5.16
N MET A 41 20.48 0.42 6.14
CA MET A 41 19.72 -0.68 6.76
C MET A 41 18.91 -0.24 7.98
N THR A 42 19.19 0.94 8.54
CA THR A 42 18.64 1.40 9.82
C THR A 42 17.81 2.66 9.68
N SER A 43 18.00 3.42 8.59
CA SER A 43 17.29 4.67 8.32
C SER A 43 16.60 4.59 6.96
N PRO A 44 15.35 4.09 6.91
CA PRO A 44 14.51 4.13 5.72
C PRO A 44 14.45 5.54 5.12
N GLN A 45 14.57 5.62 3.80
CA GLN A 45 14.55 6.90 3.08
C GLN A 45 13.29 7.01 2.23
N GLN A 46 12.73 8.21 2.17
CA GLN A 46 11.66 8.53 1.24
C GLN A 46 12.24 8.90 -0.12
N ILE A 47 11.88 8.14 -1.14
CA ILE A 47 12.32 8.34 -2.52
C ILE A 47 11.14 8.81 -3.37
N ARG A 48 11.39 9.81 -4.22
CA ARG A 48 10.35 10.43 -5.06
C ARG A 48 10.56 10.23 -6.57
N THR A 49 11.72 9.74 -6.98
CA THR A 49 12.03 9.48 -8.39
C THR A 49 12.86 8.22 -8.53
N TRP A 50 12.75 7.59 -9.69
CA TRP A 50 13.60 6.46 -10.06
C TRP A 50 15.11 6.81 -10.03
N VAL A 51 15.48 8.00 -10.51
CA VAL A 51 16.88 8.45 -10.51
C VAL A 51 17.43 8.57 -9.08
N ALA A 52 16.64 9.09 -8.14
CA ALA A 52 17.04 9.16 -6.73
C ALA A 52 17.15 7.75 -6.12
N PHE A 53 16.26 6.83 -6.49
CA PHE A 53 16.37 5.43 -6.09
C PHE A 53 17.69 4.80 -6.56
N GLU A 54 18.03 4.93 -7.85
CA GLU A 54 19.27 4.33 -8.38
C GLU A 54 20.53 4.89 -7.73
N LYS A 55 20.51 6.20 -7.43
CA LYS A 55 21.61 6.87 -6.73
C LYS A 55 21.79 6.33 -5.32
N GLU A 56 20.71 6.04 -4.59
CA GLU A 56 20.78 5.63 -3.18
C GLU A 56 20.92 4.12 -3.01
N TYR A 57 20.11 3.34 -3.72
CA TYR A 57 19.93 1.90 -3.50
C TYR A 57 20.51 1.01 -4.61
N GLY A 58 20.82 1.59 -5.77
CA GLY A 58 21.44 0.92 -6.91
C GLY A 58 20.46 0.60 -8.05
N LYS A 59 20.98 -0.08 -9.09
CA LYS A 59 20.25 -0.36 -10.33
C LYS A 59 19.30 -1.55 -10.18
N LEU A 60 18.60 -1.88 -11.27
CA LEU A 60 17.81 -3.10 -11.36
C LEU A 60 18.66 -4.35 -11.10
N GLU A 61 18.18 -5.20 -10.20
CA GLU A 61 18.82 -6.44 -9.78
C GLU A 61 18.11 -7.67 -10.33
N THR A 62 18.89 -8.64 -10.79
CA THR A 62 18.37 -9.90 -11.35
C THR A 62 17.91 -10.88 -10.26
N GLU A 63 18.61 -10.91 -9.13
CA GLU A 63 18.37 -11.85 -8.04
C GLU A 63 17.35 -11.33 -7.02
N ALA A 64 17.05 -10.03 -7.01
CA ALA A 64 16.10 -9.40 -6.10
C ALA A 64 15.12 -8.50 -6.87
N LEU A 65 13.86 -8.91 -6.89
CA LEU A 65 12.83 -8.28 -7.72
C LEU A 65 12.29 -6.97 -7.14
N SER A 66 12.68 -6.60 -5.91
CA SER A 66 12.26 -5.36 -5.24
C SER A 66 12.58 -4.10 -6.05
N SER A 67 13.77 -4.03 -6.66
CA SER A 67 14.16 -2.91 -7.53
C SER A 67 13.25 -2.76 -8.76
N HIS A 68 12.83 -3.88 -9.35
CA HIS A 68 11.88 -3.91 -10.46
C HIS A 68 10.48 -3.46 -10.03
N CYS A 69 10.00 -3.86 -8.85
CA CYS A 69 8.72 -3.40 -8.33
C CYS A 69 8.72 -1.88 -8.06
N ILE A 70 9.83 -1.30 -7.57
CA ILE A 70 9.97 0.15 -7.42
C ILE A 70 9.98 0.86 -8.78
N LYS A 71 10.67 0.30 -9.78
CA LYS A 71 10.64 0.83 -11.14
C LYS A 71 9.22 0.88 -11.68
N GLN A 72 8.46 -0.22 -11.54
CA GLN A 72 7.05 -0.27 -11.95
C GLN A 72 6.17 0.72 -11.18
N PHE A 73 6.41 0.93 -9.88
CA PHE A 73 5.70 1.95 -9.11
C PHE A 73 5.85 3.34 -9.73
N PHE A 74 7.08 3.73 -10.08
CA PHE A 74 7.35 5.02 -10.72
C PHE A 74 6.85 5.10 -12.17
N ASP A 75 7.00 4.03 -12.96
CA ASP A 75 6.50 3.96 -14.34
C ASP A 75 4.96 4.05 -14.38
N ASN A 76 4.29 3.65 -13.30
CA ASN A 76 2.86 3.81 -13.09
C ASN A 76 2.48 5.08 -12.32
N GLU A 77 3.35 6.09 -12.30
CA GLU A 77 3.11 7.44 -11.77
C GLU A 77 2.99 7.55 -10.23
N GLY A 78 3.54 6.58 -9.50
CA GLY A 78 3.80 6.70 -8.08
C GLY A 78 4.72 7.90 -7.75
N LYS A 79 4.45 8.61 -6.64
CA LYS A 79 5.12 9.89 -6.32
C LYS A 79 6.09 9.83 -5.14
N ALA A 80 5.84 8.95 -4.19
CA ALA A 80 6.64 8.83 -2.98
C ALA A 80 6.60 7.39 -2.47
N ILE A 81 7.77 6.85 -2.16
CA ILE A 81 7.92 5.53 -1.59
C ILE A 81 8.96 5.55 -0.48
N LEU A 82 8.60 5.03 0.70
CA LEU A 82 9.54 4.74 1.79
C LEU A 82 10.23 3.42 1.52
N VAL A 83 11.55 3.43 1.42
CA VAL A 83 12.36 2.25 1.10
C VAL A 83 13.04 1.74 2.37
N VAL A 84 12.64 0.54 2.79
CA VAL A 84 13.25 -0.18 3.90
C VAL A 84 14.12 -1.30 3.34
N ARG A 85 15.43 -1.14 3.47
CA ARG A 85 16.40 -2.15 3.02
C ARG A 85 16.60 -3.21 4.10
N ILE A 86 16.52 -4.48 3.70
CA ILE A 86 16.71 -5.64 4.60
C ILE A 86 17.87 -6.57 4.20
N GLY A 87 18.67 -6.17 3.21
CA GLY A 87 19.89 -6.86 2.82
C GLY A 87 20.21 -6.66 1.33
N THR A 88 20.98 -7.57 0.74
CA THR A 88 21.30 -7.61 -0.70
C THR A 88 20.93 -8.99 -1.27
N GLY A 89 20.41 -9.03 -2.49
CA GLY A 89 20.08 -10.29 -3.17
C GLY A 89 18.95 -11.06 -2.48
N GLN A 90 19.03 -12.39 -2.49
CA GLN A 90 18.02 -13.26 -1.88
C GLN A 90 18.07 -13.18 -0.35
N ILE A 91 16.94 -12.84 0.28
CA ILE A 91 16.84 -12.79 1.74
C ILE A 91 16.30 -14.12 2.27
N LYS A 92 17.06 -14.72 3.19
CA LYS A 92 16.67 -15.97 3.85
C LYS A 92 16.08 -15.68 5.24
N GLY A 93 15.04 -16.44 5.58
CA GLY A 93 14.43 -16.40 6.90
C GLY A 93 13.51 -15.20 7.13
N VAL A 94 12.91 -15.15 8.32
CA VAL A 94 11.83 -14.22 8.68
C VAL A 94 12.37 -12.95 9.34
N ALA A 95 13.47 -13.05 10.09
CA ALA A 95 13.96 -11.98 10.96
C ALA A 95 14.25 -10.65 10.24
N PRO A 96 14.90 -10.61 9.05
CA PRO A 96 15.15 -9.35 8.37
C PRO A 96 13.86 -8.61 7.99
N PHE A 97 12.81 -9.34 7.61
CA PHE A 97 11.51 -8.76 7.28
C PHE A 97 10.82 -8.17 8.51
N LEU A 98 10.84 -8.88 9.65
CA LEU A 98 10.27 -8.36 10.90
C LEU A 98 11.02 -7.12 11.40
N GLN A 99 12.34 -7.10 11.25
CA GLN A 99 13.14 -5.92 11.55
C GLN A 99 12.72 -4.75 10.64
N GLY A 100 12.58 -4.99 9.33
CA GLY A 100 12.08 -3.98 8.39
C GLY A 100 10.70 -3.43 8.75
N LEU A 101 9.76 -4.31 9.11
CA LEU A 101 8.42 -3.92 9.59
C LEU A 101 8.50 -3.08 10.87
N SER A 102 9.39 -3.40 11.80
CA SER A 102 9.57 -2.61 13.02
C SER A 102 10.16 -1.21 12.77
N LEU A 103 11.02 -1.06 11.76
CA LEU A 103 11.52 0.25 11.33
C LEU A 103 10.39 1.07 10.72
N LEU A 104 9.57 0.44 9.88
CA LEU A 104 8.42 1.10 9.26
C LEU A 104 7.37 1.51 10.30
N ASP A 105 7.15 0.70 11.34
CA ASP A 105 6.25 1.02 12.46
C ASP A 105 6.64 2.30 13.21
N ARG A 106 7.95 2.53 13.37
CA ARG A 106 8.47 3.71 14.06
C ARG A 106 8.34 4.99 13.24
N ILE A 107 8.42 4.88 11.91
CA ILE A 107 8.42 6.04 11.00
C ILE A 107 6.98 6.40 10.61
N GLY A 108 6.13 5.41 10.34
CA GLY A 108 4.77 5.63 9.85
C GLY A 108 4.75 6.39 8.51
N GLY A 109 3.66 7.11 8.25
CA GLY A 109 3.56 8.02 7.10
C GLY A 109 3.41 7.34 5.73
N PHE A 110 2.91 6.10 5.68
CA PHE A 110 2.62 5.38 4.45
C PHE A 110 1.16 4.91 4.41
N ASN A 111 0.66 4.69 3.21
CA ASN A 111 -0.73 4.28 2.95
C ASN A 111 -0.81 2.95 2.17
N ILE A 112 0.27 2.57 1.50
CA ILE A 112 0.35 1.36 0.69
C ILE A 112 1.64 0.64 1.08
N LEU A 113 1.56 -0.62 1.50
CA LEU A 113 2.70 -1.48 1.77
C LEU A 113 2.76 -2.57 0.70
N PHE A 114 3.96 -2.93 0.27
CA PHE A 114 4.21 -4.16 -0.46
C PHE A 114 5.58 -4.75 -0.11
N ILE A 115 5.69 -6.07 -0.14
CA ILE A 115 6.91 -6.80 0.25
C ILE A 115 7.19 -7.90 -0.79
N PRO A 116 7.71 -7.54 -1.97
CA PRO A 116 7.79 -8.47 -3.11
C PRO A 116 8.53 -9.77 -2.79
N GLN A 117 9.57 -9.70 -1.96
CA GLN A 117 10.40 -10.85 -1.63
C GLN A 117 9.77 -11.86 -0.66
N THR A 118 8.57 -11.60 -0.11
CA THR A 118 7.84 -12.68 0.59
C THR A 118 7.55 -13.84 -0.36
N GLU A 119 7.52 -13.60 -1.67
CA GLU A 119 7.26 -14.65 -2.66
C GLU A 119 8.35 -15.73 -2.73
N GLN A 120 9.56 -15.40 -2.23
CA GLN A 120 10.75 -16.25 -2.26
C GLN A 120 10.89 -17.09 -0.98
N LEU A 121 10.07 -16.82 0.03
CA LEU A 121 10.08 -17.54 1.29
C LEU A 121 9.25 -18.82 1.21
N PRO A 122 9.63 -19.89 1.95
CA PRO A 122 8.72 -21.00 2.22
C PRO A 122 7.44 -20.53 2.89
N ASP A 123 6.30 -21.17 2.63
CA ASP A 123 4.99 -20.68 3.08
C ASP A 123 4.89 -20.38 4.59
N PRO A 124 5.41 -21.22 5.52
CA PRO A 124 5.34 -20.91 6.94
C PRO A 124 6.10 -19.63 7.31
N HIS A 125 7.17 -19.31 6.57
CA HIS A 125 7.95 -18.09 6.75
C HIS A 125 7.25 -16.89 6.09
N ALA A 126 6.75 -17.06 4.87
CA ALA A 126 5.99 -16.03 4.17
C ALA A 126 4.76 -15.62 4.99
N ASN A 127 4.00 -16.58 5.51
CA ASN A 127 2.79 -16.34 6.29
C ASN A 127 3.09 -15.54 7.57
N LYS A 128 4.17 -15.86 8.29
CA LYS A 128 4.62 -15.06 9.44
C LYS A 128 4.90 -13.59 9.08
N VAL A 129 5.54 -13.34 7.94
CA VAL A 129 5.78 -11.96 7.47
C VAL A 129 4.47 -11.29 7.05
N MET A 130 3.59 -12.00 6.33
CA MET A 130 2.30 -11.48 5.88
C MET A 130 1.42 -11.09 7.07
N GLN A 131 1.28 -11.93 8.09
CA GLN A 131 0.48 -11.58 9.28
C GLN A 131 1.05 -10.38 10.04
N ALA A 132 2.37 -10.29 10.17
CA ALA A 132 3.01 -9.13 10.79
C ALA A 132 2.79 -7.84 9.96
N ALA A 133 2.86 -7.93 8.64
CA ALA A 133 2.56 -6.83 7.73
C ALA A 133 1.08 -6.41 7.82
N ILE A 134 0.16 -7.37 7.93
CA ILE A 134 -1.29 -7.11 8.08
C ILE A 134 -1.57 -6.35 9.38
N ALA A 135 -0.98 -6.80 10.49
CA ALA A 135 -1.10 -6.10 11.77
C ALA A 135 -0.55 -4.67 11.70
N LEU A 136 0.58 -4.48 11.01
CA LEU A 136 1.18 -3.17 10.80
C LEU A 136 0.27 -2.25 9.99
N VAL A 137 -0.23 -2.70 8.83
CA VAL A 137 -1.09 -1.85 8.00
C VAL A 137 -2.43 -1.55 8.66
N ALA A 138 -2.96 -2.44 9.49
CA ALA A 138 -4.13 -2.17 10.31
C ALA A 138 -3.85 -1.03 11.32
N LYS A 139 -2.72 -1.09 12.02
CA LYS A 139 -2.28 -0.04 12.97
C LYS A 139 -2.07 1.32 12.29
N HIS A 140 -1.48 1.33 11.10
CA HIS A 140 -1.15 2.58 10.37
C HIS A 140 -2.24 3.04 9.40
N ARG A 141 -3.43 2.40 9.40
CA ARG A 141 -4.51 2.69 8.45
C ARG A 141 -4.06 2.66 6.98
N ALA A 142 -3.13 1.76 6.69
CA ALA A 142 -2.61 1.52 5.35
C ALA A 142 -3.26 0.28 4.74
N MET A 143 -3.01 0.08 3.45
CA MET A 143 -3.34 -1.13 2.71
C MET A 143 -2.07 -1.94 2.43
N TYR A 144 -2.19 -3.27 2.40
CA TYR A 144 -1.13 -4.18 1.97
C TYR A 144 -1.48 -4.80 0.62
N VAL A 145 -0.61 -4.60 -0.37
CA VAL A 145 -0.70 -5.31 -1.65
C VAL A 145 0.11 -6.60 -1.53
N LEU A 146 -0.61 -7.70 -1.30
CA LEU A 146 -0.06 -9.01 -1.05
C LEU A 146 0.32 -9.69 -2.37
N ASP A 147 1.56 -10.14 -2.45
CA ASP A 147 2.10 -10.84 -3.61
C ASP A 147 1.98 -12.36 -3.48
N VAL A 148 1.73 -13.02 -4.61
CA VAL A 148 1.61 -14.48 -4.69
C VAL A 148 2.99 -15.12 -4.53
N PRO A 149 3.17 -16.17 -3.70
CA PRO A 149 4.44 -16.86 -3.60
C PRO A 149 4.82 -17.62 -4.88
N GLN A 150 6.11 -17.51 -5.25
CA GLN A 150 6.69 -18.04 -6.49
C GLN A 150 7.54 -19.31 -6.24
N CYS A 151 7.79 -19.69 -4.99
CA CYS A 151 8.62 -20.85 -4.66
C CYS A 151 8.09 -22.19 -5.22
N ASP A 152 6.87 -22.19 -5.76
CA ASP A 152 6.22 -23.34 -6.38
C ASP A 152 5.61 -22.92 -7.73
N ALA A 153 6.29 -23.27 -8.83
CA ALA A 153 5.83 -22.99 -10.18
C ALA A 153 4.44 -23.60 -10.48
N SER A 154 3.99 -24.60 -9.71
CA SER A 154 2.64 -25.14 -9.88
C SER A 154 1.57 -24.11 -9.54
N ARG A 155 1.85 -23.09 -8.71
CA ARG A 155 0.94 -21.98 -8.32
C ARG A 155 0.69 -20.98 -9.43
N GLN A 156 1.27 -21.22 -10.61
CA GLN A 156 0.91 -20.55 -11.85
C GLN A 156 -0.41 -21.03 -12.43
N THR A 157 -1.09 -22.03 -11.85
CA THR A 157 -2.47 -22.37 -12.25
C THR A 157 -3.48 -21.82 -11.26
N VAL A 158 -4.67 -21.46 -11.73
CA VAL A 158 -5.73 -20.95 -10.84
C VAL A 158 -6.10 -21.97 -9.78
N ARG A 159 -6.18 -23.26 -10.12
CA ARG A 159 -6.51 -24.33 -9.16
C ARG A 159 -5.55 -24.37 -7.97
N THR A 160 -4.25 -24.52 -8.24
CA THR A 160 -3.22 -24.60 -7.18
C THR A 160 -3.12 -23.31 -6.39
N LEU A 161 -3.27 -22.16 -7.05
CA LEU A 161 -3.35 -20.86 -6.38
C LEU A 161 -4.53 -20.79 -5.41
N THR A 162 -5.72 -21.25 -5.83
CA THR A 162 -6.90 -21.28 -4.94
C THR A 162 -6.73 -22.26 -3.78
N THR A 163 -6.07 -23.41 -4.00
CA THR A 163 -5.74 -24.35 -2.92
C THR A 163 -4.81 -23.70 -1.89
N TRP A 164 -3.70 -23.12 -2.35
CA TRP A 164 -2.76 -22.41 -1.49
C TRP A 164 -3.44 -21.28 -0.72
N PHE A 165 -4.27 -20.49 -1.39
CA PHE A 165 -4.99 -19.35 -0.79
C PHE A 165 -5.89 -19.81 0.35
N ASN A 166 -6.63 -20.91 0.16
CA ASN A 166 -7.52 -21.46 1.19
C ASN A 166 -6.75 -22.10 2.37
N GLU A 167 -5.51 -22.51 2.16
CA GLU A 167 -4.64 -23.06 3.22
C GLU A 167 -3.97 -21.96 4.07
N GLN A 168 -3.93 -20.71 3.58
CA GLN A 168 -3.31 -19.62 4.32
C GLN A 168 -4.24 -19.08 5.41
N SER A 169 -3.85 -19.31 6.67
CA SER A 169 -4.48 -18.66 7.80
C SER A 169 -4.00 -17.21 7.97
N GLY A 170 -4.92 -16.31 8.36
CA GLY A 170 -4.58 -14.95 8.77
C GLY A 170 -4.37 -13.92 7.66
N ILE A 171 -4.52 -14.29 6.38
CA ILE A 171 -4.38 -13.35 5.24
C ILE A 171 -5.67 -12.61 4.86
N HIS A 172 -6.82 -13.13 5.31
CA HIS A 172 -8.13 -12.51 5.07
C HIS A 172 -8.32 -11.28 5.94
N HIS A 173 -8.19 -10.10 5.35
CA HIS A 173 -8.28 -8.83 6.07
C HIS A 173 -8.74 -7.70 5.14
N PRO A 174 -9.56 -6.74 5.62
CA PRO A 174 -10.06 -5.64 4.79
C PRO A 174 -8.95 -4.73 4.23
N ASN A 175 -7.82 -4.63 4.93
CA ASN A 175 -6.68 -3.84 4.47
C ASN A 175 -5.74 -4.61 3.53
N VAL A 176 -6.15 -5.74 2.95
CA VAL A 176 -5.30 -6.54 2.05
C VAL A 176 -5.95 -6.65 0.68
N ALA A 177 -5.17 -6.44 -0.37
CA ALA A 177 -5.57 -6.72 -1.74
C ALA A 177 -4.50 -7.58 -2.41
N MET A 178 -4.93 -8.53 -3.22
CA MET A 178 -4.04 -9.45 -3.94
C MET A 178 -4.33 -9.34 -5.44
N TYR A 179 -3.29 -9.29 -6.26
CA TYR A 179 -3.39 -9.18 -7.71
C TYR A 179 -2.72 -10.34 -8.39
N VAL A 180 -3.40 -10.92 -9.37
CA VAL A 180 -2.98 -12.18 -10.01
C VAL A 180 -3.23 -12.12 -11.52
N PRO A 181 -2.32 -12.64 -12.36
CA PRO A 181 -1.03 -13.23 -12.02
C PRO A 181 0.08 -12.16 -11.88
N ARG A 182 1.34 -12.61 -11.81
CA ARG A 182 2.53 -11.78 -11.92
C ARG A 182 2.63 -11.13 -13.31
N VAL A 183 3.38 -10.03 -13.39
CA VAL A 183 3.54 -9.24 -14.61
C VAL A 183 4.91 -9.46 -15.24
N GLN A 184 4.97 -9.34 -16.56
CA GLN A 184 6.21 -9.41 -17.33
C GLN A 184 6.77 -8.01 -17.53
N VAL A 185 8.05 -7.80 -17.20
CA VAL A 185 8.74 -6.52 -17.39
C VAL A 185 9.95 -6.67 -18.32
N PRO A 186 10.41 -5.56 -18.94
CA PRO A 186 11.64 -5.59 -19.72
C PRO A 186 12.81 -6.15 -18.92
N PRO A 187 13.70 -6.92 -19.58
CA PRO A 187 14.90 -7.40 -18.91
C PRO A 187 15.79 -6.25 -18.43
N SER A 188 16.39 -6.39 -17.25
CA SER A 188 17.44 -5.49 -16.77
C SER A 188 18.80 -5.82 -17.41
N LEU A 189 19.19 -7.09 -17.37
CA LEU A 189 20.47 -7.62 -17.87
C LEU A 189 20.33 -8.98 -18.59
N LYS A 190 19.18 -9.65 -18.49
CA LYS A 190 18.89 -10.96 -19.11
C LYS A 190 18.44 -10.80 -20.57
N LYS A 191 18.48 -11.87 -21.38
CA LYS A 191 17.91 -11.85 -22.74
C LYS A 191 16.38 -12.00 -22.76
N ALA A 192 15.78 -12.54 -21.70
CA ALA A 192 14.35 -12.84 -21.62
C ALA A 192 13.61 -11.89 -20.66
N PRO A 193 12.32 -11.58 -20.92
CA PRO A 193 11.46 -10.86 -19.98
C PRO A 193 11.46 -11.50 -18.60
N LEU A 194 11.33 -10.65 -17.57
CA LEU A 194 11.32 -11.09 -16.18
C LEU A 194 9.89 -11.07 -15.63
N HIS A 195 9.47 -12.14 -14.97
CA HIS A 195 8.22 -12.16 -14.20
C HIS A 195 8.46 -11.60 -12.82
N ILE A 196 7.67 -10.61 -12.43
CA ILE A 196 7.73 -9.98 -11.11
C ILE A 196 6.34 -9.85 -10.49
N PRO A 197 6.24 -9.74 -9.15
CA PRO A 197 4.97 -9.44 -8.52
C PRO A 197 4.36 -8.12 -9.00
N ALA A 198 3.04 -8.09 -9.04
CA ALA A 198 2.29 -6.94 -9.53
C ALA A 198 2.18 -5.81 -8.49
N SER A 199 2.56 -6.03 -7.22
CA SER A 199 2.35 -5.06 -6.15
C SER A 199 2.93 -3.68 -6.41
N GLY A 200 4.15 -3.60 -6.95
CA GLY A 200 4.80 -2.34 -7.30
C GLY A 200 4.03 -1.58 -8.39
N ALA A 201 3.65 -2.27 -9.47
CA ALA A 201 2.85 -1.69 -10.55
C ALA A 201 1.49 -1.20 -10.02
N MET A 202 0.81 -2.03 -9.22
CA MET A 202 -0.50 -1.73 -8.68
C MET A 202 -0.49 -0.58 -7.67
N ALA A 203 0.54 -0.48 -6.82
CA ALA A 203 0.73 0.67 -5.94
C ALA A 203 0.85 1.98 -6.74
N GLY A 204 1.52 1.94 -7.91
CA GLY A 204 1.58 3.07 -8.84
C GLY A 204 0.21 3.37 -9.47
N VAL A 205 -0.50 2.36 -9.97
CA VAL A 205 -1.85 2.51 -10.55
C VAL A 205 -2.83 3.11 -9.53
N TRP A 206 -2.76 2.68 -8.27
CA TRP A 206 -3.55 3.26 -7.18
C TRP A 206 -3.19 4.74 -6.99
N ALA A 207 -1.90 5.06 -6.89
CA ALA A 207 -1.43 6.43 -6.76
C ALA A 207 -1.90 7.33 -7.91
N ARG A 208 -1.85 6.83 -9.15
CA ARG A 208 -2.30 7.54 -10.34
C ARG A 208 -3.80 7.76 -10.35
N THR A 209 -4.58 6.73 -10.00
CA THR A 209 -6.04 6.81 -9.95
C THR A 209 -6.49 7.82 -8.89
N ASP A 210 -5.86 7.81 -7.72
CA ASP A 210 -6.15 8.78 -6.66
C ASP A 210 -5.90 10.23 -7.11
N GLN A 211 -4.77 10.47 -7.80
CA GLN A 211 -4.42 11.80 -8.29
C GLN A 211 -5.40 12.30 -9.37
N GLN A 212 -5.92 11.40 -10.20
CA GLN A 212 -6.77 11.76 -11.33
C GLN A 212 -8.26 11.83 -10.96
N GLN A 213 -8.73 10.95 -10.07
CA GLN A 213 -10.16 10.76 -9.80
C GLN A 213 -10.52 10.67 -8.31
N GLY A 214 -9.52 10.69 -7.42
CA GLY A 214 -9.72 10.55 -5.97
C GLY A 214 -9.73 9.10 -5.48
N VAL A 215 -9.51 8.93 -4.18
CA VAL A 215 -9.35 7.61 -3.51
C VAL A 215 -10.61 6.74 -3.56
N TRP A 216 -11.78 7.34 -3.76
CA TRP A 216 -13.06 6.65 -3.91
C TRP A 216 -13.23 5.97 -5.27
N LYS A 217 -12.35 6.25 -6.26
CA LYS A 217 -12.38 5.58 -7.55
C LYS A 217 -11.67 4.24 -7.46
N ALA A 218 -12.32 3.18 -7.96
CA ALA A 218 -11.71 1.87 -8.07
C ALA A 218 -10.56 1.88 -9.11
N PRO A 219 -9.34 1.41 -8.74
CA PRO A 219 -8.20 1.31 -9.65
C PRO A 219 -8.28 0.03 -10.50
N ALA A 220 -9.38 -0.14 -11.23
CA ALA A 220 -9.65 -1.30 -12.08
C ALA A 220 -10.43 -0.91 -13.35
N GLY A 221 -10.48 -1.83 -14.31
CA GLY A 221 -11.12 -1.64 -15.60
C GLY A 221 -10.17 -1.10 -16.66
N THR A 222 -10.71 -0.61 -17.77
CA THR A 222 -9.93 -0.18 -18.95
C THR A 222 -9.02 1.02 -18.69
N ALA A 223 -9.31 1.85 -17.68
CA ALA A 223 -8.48 2.97 -17.28
C ALA A 223 -7.29 2.57 -16.37
N ALA A 224 -7.31 1.37 -15.79
CA ALA A 224 -6.30 0.89 -14.85
C ALA A 224 -5.16 0.16 -15.59
N ILE A 225 -4.54 0.86 -16.57
CA ILE A 225 -3.46 0.33 -17.41
C ILE A 225 -2.16 0.21 -16.61
N LEU A 226 -1.47 -0.92 -16.71
CA LEU A 226 -0.14 -1.11 -16.12
C LEU A 226 0.93 -0.66 -17.14
N HIS A 227 1.52 0.50 -16.91
CA HIS A 227 2.61 1.04 -17.72
C HIS A 227 3.91 0.29 -17.45
N GLY A 228 4.76 0.12 -18.47
CA GLY A 228 6.05 -0.57 -18.34
C GLY A 228 5.95 -2.10 -18.20
N VAL A 229 4.75 -2.66 -18.39
CA VAL A 229 4.48 -4.10 -18.41
C VAL A 229 4.37 -4.59 -19.86
N LEU A 230 5.07 -5.67 -20.19
CA LEU A 230 5.06 -6.31 -21.50
C LEU A 230 3.94 -7.35 -21.65
N GLY A 231 3.44 -7.87 -20.55
CA GLY A 231 2.47 -8.96 -20.53
C GLY A 231 2.24 -9.51 -19.13
N ILE A 232 1.62 -10.68 -19.04
CA ILE A 232 1.35 -11.37 -17.78
C ILE A 232 1.93 -12.79 -17.80
N GLU A 233 2.24 -13.33 -16.63
CA GLU A 233 2.84 -14.67 -16.49
C GLU A 233 1.90 -15.77 -17.02
N GLN A 234 0.61 -15.68 -16.68
CA GLN A 234 -0.40 -16.66 -17.09
C GLN A 234 -1.62 -15.95 -17.69
N THR A 235 -2.06 -16.34 -18.89
CA THR A 235 -3.34 -15.85 -19.41
C THR A 235 -4.49 -16.51 -18.67
N LEU A 236 -5.41 -15.69 -18.14
CA LEU A 236 -6.59 -16.15 -17.43
C LEU A 236 -7.81 -16.21 -18.35
N THR A 237 -8.53 -17.33 -18.32
CA THR A 237 -9.83 -17.47 -18.98
C THR A 237 -10.93 -16.74 -18.20
N GLN A 238 -12.09 -16.50 -18.82
CA GLN A 238 -13.22 -15.87 -18.13
C GLN A 238 -13.71 -16.63 -16.88
N PRO A 239 -13.90 -17.97 -16.93
CA PRO A 239 -14.30 -18.73 -15.75
C PRO A 239 -13.28 -18.63 -14.60
N GLU A 240 -12.00 -18.71 -14.93
CA GLU A 240 -10.90 -18.55 -13.99
C GLU A 240 -10.89 -17.17 -13.32
N MET A 241 -11.04 -16.09 -14.08
CA MET A 241 -11.16 -14.74 -13.52
C MET A 241 -12.38 -14.62 -12.60
N GLY A 242 -13.50 -15.25 -12.96
CA GLY A 242 -14.70 -15.31 -12.13
C GLY A 242 -14.44 -16.00 -10.79
N GLN A 243 -13.76 -17.15 -10.81
CA GLN A 243 -13.39 -17.90 -9.62
C GLN A 243 -12.46 -17.08 -8.70
N LEU A 244 -11.41 -16.47 -9.26
CA LEU A 244 -10.48 -15.62 -8.51
C LEU A 244 -11.19 -14.43 -7.85
N THR A 245 -12.07 -13.77 -8.61
CA THR A 245 -12.85 -12.62 -8.14
C THR A 245 -13.75 -13.00 -6.97
N GLN A 246 -14.40 -14.18 -7.01
CA GLN A 246 -15.22 -14.69 -5.91
C GLN A 246 -14.45 -14.85 -4.60
N LEU A 247 -13.16 -15.20 -4.68
CA LEU A 247 -12.26 -15.32 -3.54
C LEU A 247 -11.66 -13.97 -3.08
N GLY A 248 -12.00 -12.86 -3.74
CA GLY A 248 -11.48 -11.53 -3.44
C GLY A 248 -10.14 -11.21 -4.10
N MET A 249 -9.56 -12.15 -4.85
CA MET A 249 -8.35 -11.90 -5.65
C MET A 249 -8.69 -11.09 -6.90
N ASN A 250 -7.79 -10.21 -7.31
CA ASN A 250 -8.00 -9.27 -8.41
C ASN A 250 -7.25 -9.71 -9.66
N PRO A 251 -7.96 -10.12 -10.73
CA PRO A 251 -7.32 -10.50 -11.98
C PRO A 251 -6.63 -9.31 -12.65
N ILE A 252 -5.49 -9.57 -13.28
CA ILE A 252 -4.81 -8.71 -14.25
C ILE A 252 -4.92 -9.41 -15.60
N ARG A 253 -5.29 -8.67 -16.65
CA ARG A 253 -5.47 -9.23 -17.98
C ARG A 253 -4.96 -8.31 -19.09
N PRO A 254 -4.54 -8.87 -20.23
CA PRO A 254 -4.41 -8.10 -21.45
C PRO A 254 -5.80 -7.67 -21.95
N THR A 255 -5.86 -6.44 -22.46
CA THR A 255 -7.01 -5.92 -23.22
C THR A 255 -6.67 -5.74 -24.70
N SER A 256 -5.40 -5.48 -25.00
CA SER A 256 -4.82 -5.49 -26.34
C SER A 256 -3.38 -6.03 -26.27
N PRO A 257 -2.70 -6.29 -27.40
CA PRO A 257 -1.33 -6.80 -27.40
C PRO A 257 -0.32 -5.93 -26.64
N SER A 258 -0.60 -4.64 -26.47
CA SER A 258 0.28 -3.67 -25.77
C SER A 258 -0.32 -3.10 -24.50
N GLN A 259 -1.51 -3.55 -24.07
CA GLN A 259 -2.18 -3.03 -22.88
C GLN A 259 -2.60 -4.14 -21.93
N VAL A 260 -2.03 -4.08 -20.73
CA VAL A 260 -2.40 -4.90 -19.58
C VAL A 260 -3.12 -4.01 -18.57
N VAL A 261 -4.21 -4.50 -18.00
CA VAL A 261 -5.03 -3.74 -17.04
C VAL A 261 -5.35 -4.56 -15.80
N ALA A 262 -5.56 -3.88 -14.67
CA ALA A 262 -6.19 -4.47 -13.50
C ALA A 262 -7.70 -4.61 -13.73
N TRP A 263 -8.26 -5.79 -13.47
CA TRP A 263 -9.66 -6.13 -13.74
C TRP A 263 -10.47 -6.46 -12.48
N GLY A 264 -9.91 -6.15 -11.31
CA GLY A 264 -10.57 -6.30 -10.02
C GLY A 264 -10.10 -5.24 -9.03
N ALA A 265 -10.98 -4.88 -8.09
CA ALA A 265 -10.70 -3.92 -7.01
C ALA A 265 -11.38 -4.38 -5.71
N ARG A 266 -11.14 -5.64 -5.33
CA ARG A 266 -11.61 -6.26 -4.08
C ARG A 266 -10.49 -6.34 -3.05
N THR A 267 -10.90 -6.36 -1.79
CA THR A 267 -10.04 -6.71 -0.65
C THR A 267 -10.19 -8.19 -0.33
N LEU A 268 -9.34 -8.72 0.53
CA LEU A 268 -9.49 -10.08 1.10
C LEU A 268 -10.41 -10.12 2.34
N SER A 269 -11.29 -9.13 2.49
CA SER A 269 -12.28 -9.08 3.57
C SER A 269 -13.33 -10.19 3.42
N SER A 270 -13.66 -10.84 4.54
CA SER A 270 -14.87 -11.68 4.64
C SER A 270 -16.14 -10.85 4.87
N ASN A 271 -16.02 -9.63 5.42
CA ASN A 271 -17.14 -8.71 5.58
C ASN A 271 -17.44 -8.00 4.24
N ARG A 272 -18.70 -8.07 3.80
CA ARG A 272 -19.22 -7.45 2.57
C ARG A 272 -19.09 -5.92 2.55
N GLU A 273 -19.16 -5.26 3.70
CA GLU A 273 -19.00 -3.80 3.81
C GLU A 273 -17.63 -3.34 3.30
N TRP A 274 -16.60 -4.14 3.60
CA TRP A 274 -15.21 -3.86 3.23
C TRP A 274 -14.75 -4.63 2.01
N GLN A 275 -15.67 -5.23 1.24
CA GLN A 275 -15.34 -6.05 0.08
C GLN A 275 -14.60 -5.26 -1.01
N TYR A 276 -14.94 -3.99 -1.20
CA TYR A 276 -14.38 -3.17 -2.27
C TYR A 276 -13.22 -2.31 -1.80
N LEU A 277 -12.16 -2.32 -2.59
CA LEU A 277 -10.93 -1.60 -2.34
C LEU A 277 -11.15 -0.08 -2.22
N SER A 278 -11.95 0.50 -3.12
CA SER A 278 -12.24 1.94 -3.09
C SER A 278 -12.99 2.35 -1.83
N VAL A 279 -13.94 1.54 -1.37
CA VAL A 279 -14.70 1.78 -0.13
C VAL A 279 -13.77 1.74 1.07
N ARG A 280 -12.92 0.71 1.16
CA ARG A 280 -11.99 0.58 2.29
C ARG A 280 -10.95 1.70 2.30
N ARG A 281 -10.36 2.03 1.15
CA ARG A 281 -9.36 3.10 1.04
C ARG A 281 -9.96 4.47 1.36
N LEU A 282 -11.21 4.74 0.94
CA LEU A 282 -11.92 5.95 1.32
C LEU A 282 -12.10 6.05 2.84
N ALA A 283 -12.56 4.97 3.50
CA ALA A 283 -12.73 4.97 4.95
C ALA A 283 -11.40 5.22 5.68
N LEU A 284 -10.32 4.54 5.29
CA LEU A 284 -9.00 4.74 5.88
C LEU A 284 -8.47 6.17 5.67
N PHE A 285 -8.74 6.76 4.50
CA PHE A 285 -8.39 8.15 4.20
C PHE A 285 -9.16 9.14 5.10
N LEU A 286 -10.47 8.94 5.27
CA LEU A 286 -11.30 9.76 6.15
C LEU A 286 -10.85 9.64 7.61
N GLU A 287 -10.66 8.41 8.11
CA GLU A 287 -10.17 8.16 9.46
C GLU A 287 -8.82 8.84 9.71
N SER A 288 -7.89 8.74 8.75
CA SER A 288 -6.55 9.35 8.87
C SER A 288 -6.61 10.87 8.83
N SER A 289 -7.43 11.44 7.94
CA SER A 289 -7.58 12.90 7.82
C SER A 289 -8.23 13.49 9.06
N ILE A 290 -9.29 12.84 9.58
CA ILE A 290 -9.96 13.27 10.81
C ILE A 290 -9.01 13.16 12.01
N GLN A 291 -8.27 12.07 12.15
CA GLN A 291 -7.32 11.93 13.26
C GLN A 291 -6.22 12.99 13.23
N GLN A 292 -5.66 13.27 12.05
CA GLN A 292 -4.64 14.31 11.89
C GLN A 292 -5.23 15.70 12.16
N GLY A 293 -6.42 15.98 11.63
CA GLY A 293 -7.12 17.25 11.79
C GLY A 293 -7.58 17.55 13.21
N LEU A 294 -7.90 16.52 14.00
CA LEU A 294 -8.32 16.67 15.40
C LEU A 294 -7.17 16.58 16.41
N GLY A 295 -5.91 16.59 15.96
CA GLY A 295 -4.75 16.49 16.86
C GLY A 295 -4.68 17.60 17.92
N TRP A 296 -5.17 18.80 17.61
CA TRP A 296 -5.22 19.95 18.52
C TRP A 296 -6.20 19.76 19.69
N VAL A 297 -7.21 18.90 19.55
CA VAL A 297 -8.27 18.69 20.55
C VAL A 297 -7.72 18.09 21.85
N ILE A 298 -6.61 17.35 21.77
CA ILE A 298 -6.05 16.57 22.89
C ILE A 298 -5.72 17.46 24.09
N ASP A 299 -5.32 18.70 23.85
CA ASP A 299 -4.85 19.63 24.88
C ASP A 299 -5.94 20.66 25.30
N GLU A 300 -7.17 20.53 24.78
CA GLU A 300 -8.27 21.45 25.06
C GLU A 300 -9.20 20.97 26.20
N PRO A 301 -9.83 21.88 26.96
CA PRO A 301 -10.80 21.52 28.00
C PRO A 301 -12.04 20.81 27.43
N ASN A 302 -12.40 19.68 28.01
CA ASN A 302 -13.53 18.84 27.59
C ASN A 302 -14.90 19.43 28.01
N GLU A 303 -15.30 20.54 27.38
CA GLU A 303 -16.53 21.28 27.65
C GLU A 303 -17.33 21.56 26.37
N GLU A 304 -18.61 21.96 26.50
CA GLU A 304 -19.52 22.26 25.36
C GLU A 304 -18.93 23.15 24.26
N PRO A 305 -18.12 24.20 24.56
CA PRO A 305 -17.48 24.99 23.52
C PRO A 305 -16.57 24.14 22.61
N LEU A 306 -15.80 23.21 23.17
CA LEU A 306 -14.94 22.33 22.37
C LEU A 306 -15.78 21.42 21.45
N TRP A 307 -16.85 20.82 21.99
CA TRP A 307 -17.73 19.94 21.20
C TRP A 307 -18.48 20.68 20.08
N ALA A 308 -18.76 21.97 20.28
CA ALA A 308 -19.35 22.81 19.25
C ALA A 308 -18.35 23.13 18.12
N HIS A 309 -17.05 23.17 18.39
CA HIS A 309 -16.02 23.35 17.36
C HIS A 309 -15.69 22.04 16.61
N ILE A 310 -15.97 20.88 17.20
CA ILE A 310 -15.73 19.55 16.59
C ILE A 310 -16.88 19.11 15.68
N ARG A 311 -18.13 19.45 16.03
CA ARG A 311 -19.34 19.09 15.27
C ARG A 311 -19.45 19.82 13.94
#